data_AF-A0A7S2U8M3-F1
#
_entry.id   AF-A0A7S2U8M3-F1
#
_cell.length_a   1.000
_cell.length_b   1.000
_cell.length_c   1.000
_cell.angle_alpha   90.00
_cell.angle_beta   90.00
_cell.angle_gamma   90.00
#
_symmetry.space_group_name_H-M   'P 1'
#
loop_
_entity.id
_entity.type
_entity.pdbx_description
1 polymer ?
#
loop_
_entity_poly.entity_id
_entity_poly.type
_entity_poly.pdbx_seq_one_letter_code
_entity_poly.pdbx_strand_id
1 'polypeptide(L)'
;VGGTVSHHHIIRRENPNDPSSLRGVFAVEDIKEGTVLADIPFSATIGPNNNEGDPKDICGTPLSLKREMELGDASFFAPYLKIIDRNPFLPFKYSKAGQLLLGKVFGLSIGWNIGSFLEWFEENCGLDIKNDPVGVQATLISLTRSCSHIDFDGSLLVLYFDMFNFRGGRYLNTITQGNAAIFFVVASKDIPAGEQI
;
A
#
# COMPACT_ATOMS: atom_id res chain seq x y z
N VAL A 1 -8.43 19.54 -8.14
CA VAL A 1 -7.08 20.07 -7.84
C VAL A 1 -6.12 18.90 -8.02
N GLY A 2 -5.07 19.06 -8.82
CA GLY A 2 -4.06 18.02 -9.01
C GLY A 2 -3.14 17.93 -7.79
N GLY A 3 -2.58 16.75 -7.53
CA GLY A 3 -1.55 16.57 -6.51
C GLY A 3 -0.17 16.96 -7.01
N THR A 4 0.76 17.18 -6.09
CA THR A 4 2.15 17.47 -6.38
C THR A 4 3.07 16.47 -5.69
N VAL A 5 4.16 16.14 -6.39
CA VAL A 5 5.28 15.35 -5.88
C VAL A 5 6.51 16.23 -5.94
N SER A 6 7.20 16.36 -4.81
CA SER A 6 8.41 17.16 -4.72
C SER A 6 9.55 16.57 -5.57
N HIS A 7 10.36 17.44 -6.16
CA HIS A 7 11.54 17.04 -6.94
C HIS A 7 12.72 16.58 -6.06
N HIS A 8 12.62 16.71 -4.74
CA HIS A 8 13.69 16.35 -3.80
C HIS A 8 13.90 14.84 -3.64
N HIS A 9 13.10 14.00 -4.28
CA HIS A 9 13.23 12.55 -4.19
C HIS A 9 12.82 11.84 -5.48
N ILE A 10 13.24 10.57 -5.59
CA ILE A 10 12.93 9.71 -6.73
C ILE A 10 12.52 8.31 -6.25
N ILE A 11 11.67 7.66 -7.03
CA ILE A 11 11.39 6.23 -6.87
C ILE A 11 12.49 5.45 -7.59
N ARG A 12 13.21 4.60 -6.88
CA ARG A 12 14.20 3.69 -7.45
C ARG A 12 14.33 2.40 -6.64
N ARG A 13 15.14 1.47 -7.14
CA ARG A 13 15.60 0.35 -6.33
C ARG A 13 16.79 0.76 -5.46
N GLU A 14 16.93 0.12 -4.31
CA GLU A 14 18.08 0.31 -3.44
C GLU A 14 19.38 -0.06 -4.18
N ASN A 15 19.40 -1.24 -4.82
CA ASN A 15 20.40 -1.65 -5.79
C ASN A 15 19.81 -1.59 -7.22
N PRO A 16 20.21 -0.63 -8.07
CA PRO A 16 19.69 -0.48 -9.43
C PRO A 16 19.97 -1.68 -10.36
N ASN A 17 21.00 -2.47 -10.07
CA ASN A 17 21.42 -3.60 -10.88
C ASN A 17 20.75 -4.92 -10.48
N ASP A 18 19.99 -4.92 -9.39
CA ASP A 18 19.30 -6.10 -8.88
C ASP A 18 17.77 -5.90 -8.98
N PRO A 19 17.08 -6.59 -9.90
CA PRO A 19 15.64 -6.47 -10.05
C PRO A 19 14.85 -7.01 -8.85
N SER A 20 15.49 -7.79 -7.96
CA SER A 20 14.90 -8.25 -6.71
C SER A 20 15.09 -7.28 -5.55
N SER A 21 15.93 -6.25 -5.72
CA SER A 21 16.16 -5.22 -4.71
C SER A 21 14.90 -4.40 -4.43
N LEU A 22 14.73 -4.02 -3.16
CA LEU A 22 13.61 -3.24 -2.66
C LEU A 22 13.45 -1.95 -3.48
N ARG A 23 12.22 -1.67 -3.91
CA ARG A 23 11.84 -0.35 -4.44
C ARG A 23 11.49 0.55 -3.27
N GLY A 24 11.89 1.80 -3.33
CA GLY A 24 11.47 2.81 -2.38
C GLY A 24 11.67 4.22 -2.91
N VAL A 25 11.38 5.19 -2.06
CA VAL A 25 11.59 6.61 -2.32
C VAL A 25 12.93 7.00 -1.71
N PHE A 26 13.75 7.74 -2.45
CA PHE A 26 15.08 8.14 -1.99
C PHE A 26 15.30 9.63 -2.23
N ALA A 27 15.87 10.31 -1.25
CA ALA A 27 16.25 11.70 -1.36
C ALA A 27 17.34 11.87 -2.44
N VAL A 28 17.20 12.84 -3.35
CA VAL A 28 18.25 13.18 -4.33
C VAL A 28 19.15 14.32 -3.83
N GLU A 29 18.69 15.04 -2.83
CA GLU A 29 19.40 16.11 -2.14
C GLU A 29 18.98 16.15 -0.67
N ASP A 30 19.64 16.98 0.14
CA ASP A 30 19.28 17.14 1.54
C ASP A 30 17.89 17.77 1.67
N ILE A 31 17.00 17.12 2.40
CA ILE A 31 15.63 17.58 2.65
C ILE A 31 15.54 18.06 4.09
N LYS A 32 14.94 19.24 4.28
CA LYS A 32 14.73 19.81 5.62
C LYS A 32 13.48 19.27 6.29
N GLU A 33 13.53 19.14 7.61
CA GLU A 33 12.35 18.89 8.43
C GLU A 33 11.20 19.86 8.07
N GLY A 34 9.98 19.33 8.01
CA GLY A 34 8.77 20.08 7.64
C GLY A 34 8.56 20.25 6.13
N THR A 35 9.51 19.79 5.29
CA THR A 35 9.33 19.81 3.83
C THR A 35 8.19 18.89 3.42
N VAL A 36 7.23 19.41 2.64
CA VAL A 36 6.19 18.59 2.00
C VAL A 36 6.82 17.81 0.85
N LEU A 37 6.77 16.50 0.97
CA LEU A 37 7.29 15.57 -0.02
C LEU A 37 6.24 15.28 -1.09
N ALA A 38 4.99 15.07 -0.68
CA ALA A 38 3.88 14.89 -1.61
C ALA A 38 2.60 15.48 -1.03
N ASP A 39 1.78 16.04 -1.90
CA ASP A 39 0.37 16.29 -1.65
C ASP A 39 -0.45 15.45 -2.65
N ILE A 40 -1.37 14.67 -2.12
CA ILE A 40 -2.11 13.66 -2.88
C ILE A 40 -3.59 13.96 -2.68
N PRO A 41 -4.30 14.46 -3.69
CA PRO A 41 -5.71 14.75 -3.57
C PRO A 41 -6.48 13.44 -3.36
N PHE A 42 -7.59 13.51 -2.64
CA PHE A 42 -8.40 12.32 -2.38
C PHE A 42 -8.93 11.64 -3.65
N SER A 43 -9.07 12.40 -4.75
CA SER A 43 -9.39 11.86 -6.08
C SER A 43 -8.31 10.94 -6.66
N ALA A 44 -7.11 10.94 -6.09
CA ALA A 44 -6.00 10.02 -6.41
C ALA A 44 -5.89 8.91 -5.36
N THR A 45 -7.03 8.44 -4.84
CA THR A 45 -7.10 7.29 -3.94
C THR A 45 -8.09 6.26 -4.48
N ILE A 46 -7.84 4.99 -4.18
CA ILE A 46 -8.82 3.91 -4.38
C ILE A 46 -9.28 3.50 -2.98
N GLY A 47 -10.55 3.74 -2.69
CA GLY A 47 -11.18 3.48 -1.40
C GLY A 47 -12.50 2.73 -1.55
N PRO A 48 -13.21 2.46 -0.43
CA PRO A 48 -14.55 1.90 -0.50
C PRO A 48 -15.48 2.89 -1.20
N ASN A 49 -16.39 2.42 -2.05
CA ASN A 49 -17.41 3.29 -2.63
C ASN A 49 -18.37 3.76 -1.54
N ASN A 50 -18.46 5.08 -1.37
CA ASN A 50 -19.25 5.77 -0.34
C ASN A 50 -20.77 5.50 -0.39
N ASN A 51 -21.24 4.66 -1.33
CA ASN A 51 -22.65 4.37 -1.55
C ASN A 51 -23.16 3.17 -0.74
N GLU A 52 -22.29 2.45 -0.02
CA GLU A 52 -22.64 1.25 0.76
C GLU A 52 -22.31 1.41 2.25
N GLY A 53 -22.94 2.39 2.91
CA GLY A 53 -23.47 2.28 4.27
C GLY A 53 -22.57 2.04 5.50
N ASP A 54 -21.33 1.56 5.39
CA ASP A 54 -20.43 1.39 6.54
C ASP A 54 -18.99 1.79 6.18
N PRO A 55 -18.46 2.89 6.75
CA PRO A 55 -17.07 3.29 6.57
C PRO A 55 -16.06 2.23 7.03
N LYS A 56 -16.50 1.22 7.80
CA LYS A 56 -15.70 0.08 8.27
C LYS A 56 -15.64 -1.10 7.30
N ASP A 57 -16.18 -0.93 6.09
CA ASP A 57 -16.19 -2.00 5.10
C ASP A 57 -14.78 -2.30 4.55
N ILE A 58 -14.11 -3.25 5.20
CA ILE A 58 -12.82 -3.81 4.77
C ILE A 58 -12.90 -4.45 3.37
N CYS A 59 -14.10 -4.78 2.87
CA CYS A 59 -14.32 -5.32 1.54
C CYS A 59 -14.22 -4.24 0.45
N GLY A 60 -14.62 -3.00 0.75
CA GLY A 60 -14.88 -1.99 -0.26
C GLY A 60 -13.66 -1.58 -1.09
N THR A 61 -12.47 -1.50 -0.49
CA THR A 61 -11.24 -1.13 -1.21
C THR A 61 -10.73 -2.24 -2.14
N PRO A 62 -10.59 -3.49 -1.68
CA PRO A 62 -10.36 -4.63 -2.57
C PRO A 62 -11.33 -4.72 -3.74
N LEU A 63 -12.64 -4.54 -3.50
CA LEU A 63 -13.65 -4.59 -4.55
C LEU A 63 -13.53 -3.43 -5.54
N SER A 64 -13.28 -2.22 -5.06
CA SER A 64 -13.06 -1.05 -5.90
C SER A 64 -11.78 -1.19 -6.72
N LEU A 65 -10.70 -1.68 -6.12
CA LEU A 65 -9.46 -1.97 -6.84
C LEU A 65 -9.67 -3.04 -7.92
N LYS A 66 -10.38 -4.13 -7.60
CA LYS A 66 -10.71 -5.18 -8.57
C LYS A 66 -11.41 -4.59 -9.80
N ARG A 67 -12.44 -3.77 -9.58
CA ARG A 67 -13.16 -3.09 -10.67
C ARG A 67 -12.23 -2.25 -11.54
N GLU A 68 -11.35 -1.46 -10.93
CA GLU A 68 -10.40 -0.64 -11.67
C GLU A 68 -9.39 -1.48 -12.46
N MET A 69 -8.98 -2.63 -11.92
CA MET A 69 -8.12 -3.58 -12.65
C MET A 69 -8.83 -4.22 -13.84
N GLU A 70 -10.11 -4.56 -13.71
CA GLU A 70 -10.93 -5.14 -14.80
C GLU A 70 -11.18 -4.14 -15.94
N LEU A 71 -11.27 -2.84 -15.63
CA LEU A 71 -11.37 -1.78 -16.63
C LEU A 71 -10.09 -1.64 -17.49
N GLY A 72 -8.94 -2.13 -17.00
CA GLY A 72 -7.69 -2.10 -17.73
C GLY A 72 -7.29 -0.68 -18.14
N ASP A 73 -7.05 -0.44 -19.43
CA ASP A 73 -6.66 0.87 -19.96
C ASP A 73 -7.77 1.93 -19.90
N ALA A 74 -9.02 1.53 -19.67
CA ALA A 74 -10.13 2.48 -19.50
C ALA A 74 -10.21 3.03 -18.06
N SER A 75 -9.48 2.45 -17.10
CA SER A 75 -9.42 2.95 -15.73
C SER A 75 -8.71 4.30 -15.68
N PHE A 76 -9.26 5.23 -14.89
CA PHE A 76 -8.56 6.47 -14.54
C PHE A 76 -7.21 6.18 -13.85
N PHE A 77 -7.12 5.06 -13.13
CA PHE A 77 -5.93 4.63 -12.39
C PHE A 77 -5.01 3.72 -13.22
N ALA A 78 -5.27 3.52 -14.51
CA ALA A 78 -4.49 2.62 -15.36
C ALA A 78 -2.96 2.85 -15.29
N PRO A 79 -2.42 4.09 -15.26
CA PRO A 79 -0.98 4.31 -15.12
C PRO A 79 -0.41 3.73 -13.82
N TYR A 80 -1.13 3.89 -12.71
CA TYR A 80 -0.73 3.36 -11.40
C TYR A 80 -0.81 1.82 -11.36
N LEU A 81 -1.89 1.25 -11.89
CA LEU A 81 -2.11 -0.21 -11.92
C LEU A 81 -1.09 -0.96 -12.80
N LYS A 82 -0.39 -0.26 -13.68
CA LYS A 82 0.72 -0.79 -14.49
C LYS A 82 2.04 -0.87 -13.73
N ILE A 83 2.27 -0.01 -12.73
CA ILE A 83 3.56 0.08 -12.02
C ILE A 83 3.55 -0.62 -10.65
N ILE A 84 2.37 -0.90 -10.11
CA ILE A 84 2.21 -1.54 -8.80
C ILE A 84 2.73 -2.99 -8.83
N ASP A 85 3.42 -3.38 -7.76
CA ASP A 85 3.84 -4.77 -7.60
C ASP A 85 2.61 -5.66 -7.35
N ARG A 86 2.41 -6.59 -8.27
CA ARG A 86 1.29 -7.52 -8.32
C ARG A 86 1.54 -8.81 -7.55
N ASN A 87 2.75 -8.98 -7.01
CA ASN A 87 3.15 -10.19 -6.31
C ASN A 87 3.72 -9.90 -4.90
N PRO A 88 2.87 -9.45 -3.97
CA PRO A 88 3.32 -9.18 -2.61
C PRO A 88 3.91 -10.44 -1.95
N PHE A 89 5.03 -10.27 -1.26
CA PHE A 89 5.74 -11.32 -0.55
C PHE A 89 5.11 -11.56 0.82
N LEU A 90 4.06 -12.39 0.85
CA LEU A 90 3.27 -12.64 2.04
C LEU A 90 3.62 -14.00 2.67
N PRO A 91 3.60 -14.12 4.02
CA PRO A 91 3.99 -15.35 4.72
C PRO A 91 3.34 -16.65 4.24
N PHE A 92 2.08 -16.64 3.78
CA PHE A 92 1.43 -17.86 3.28
C PHE A 92 1.99 -18.37 1.96
N LYS A 93 2.68 -17.52 1.19
CA LYS A 93 3.38 -17.94 -0.03
C LYS A 93 4.69 -18.67 0.30
N TYR A 94 5.12 -18.65 1.56
CA TYR A 94 6.36 -19.31 1.95
C TYR A 94 6.16 -20.83 1.94
N SER A 95 7.27 -21.57 1.84
CA SER A 95 7.22 -23.02 2.02
C SER A 95 6.63 -23.38 3.39
N LYS A 96 6.05 -24.58 3.54
CA LYS A 96 5.52 -25.06 4.83
C LYS A 96 6.57 -24.94 5.96
N ALA A 97 7.82 -25.26 5.65
CA ALA A 97 8.93 -25.11 6.59
C ALA A 97 9.17 -23.63 6.98
N GLY A 98 9.08 -22.70 6.02
CA GLY A 98 9.20 -21.27 6.28
C GLY A 98 8.05 -20.73 7.13
N GLN A 99 6.81 -21.17 6.88
CA GLN A 99 5.65 -20.82 7.70
C GLN A 99 5.80 -21.33 9.14
N LEU A 100 6.24 -22.59 9.31
CA LEU A 100 6.51 -23.17 10.64
C LEU A 100 7.62 -22.44 11.38
N LEU A 101 8.70 -22.05 10.68
CA LEU A 101 9.79 -21.28 11.26
C LEU A 101 9.29 -19.90 11.72
N LEU A 102 8.55 -19.18 10.87
CA LEU A 102 7.94 -17.90 11.23
C LEU A 102 7.07 -18.01 12.49
N GLY A 103 6.19 -19.02 12.54
CA GLY A 103 5.34 -19.27 13.71
C GLY A 103 6.15 -19.46 14.99
N LYS A 104 7.26 -20.21 14.92
CA LYS A 104 8.16 -20.41 16.06
C LYS A 104 8.87 -19.12 16.50
N VAL A 105 9.37 -18.31 15.55
CA VAL A 105 10.11 -17.08 15.85
C VAL A 105 9.22 -16.03 16.49
N PHE A 106 7.99 -15.86 15.98
CA PHE A 106 7.06 -14.85 16.47
C PHE A 106 6.18 -15.33 17.63
N GLY A 107 6.34 -16.58 18.09
CA GLY A 107 5.49 -17.17 19.13
C GLY A 107 4.01 -17.25 18.72
N LEU A 108 3.73 -17.23 17.42
CA LEU A 108 2.38 -17.34 16.90
C LEU A 108 1.96 -18.81 17.00
N SER A 109 0.78 -19.07 17.57
CA SER A 109 0.14 -20.38 17.39
C SER A 109 0.01 -20.63 15.88
N ILE A 110 0.19 -21.89 15.46
CA ILE A 110 0.25 -22.34 14.06
C ILE A 110 -1.16 -22.28 13.40
N GLY A 111 -1.84 -21.14 13.53
CA GLY A 111 -3.23 -20.90 13.12
C GLY A 111 -3.45 -19.55 12.45
N TRP A 112 -2.46 -18.65 12.38
CA TRP A 112 -2.48 -17.51 11.45
C TRP A 112 -2.21 -18.01 10.02
N ASN A 113 -3.19 -18.70 9.46
CA ASN A 113 -3.20 -19.05 8.05
C ASN A 113 -3.66 -17.81 7.28
N ILE A 114 -2.83 -17.11 6.50
CA ILE A 114 -3.37 -16.03 5.64
C ILE A 114 -4.32 -16.60 4.57
N GLY A 115 -4.33 -17.92 4.33
CA GLY A 115 -5.45 -18.60 3.69
C GLY A 115 -6.78 -18.29 4.39
N SER A 116 -6.82 -18.21 5.72
CA SER A 116 -7.99 -17.77 6.48
C SER A 116 -8.37 -16.31 6.21
N PHE A 117 -7.45 -15.46 5.77
CA PHE A 117 -7.78 -14.10 5.37
C PHE A 117 -8.50 -14.08 4.01
N LEU A 118 -7.99 -14.82 3.03
CA LEU A 118 -8.68 -14.95 1.74
C LEU A 118 -10.02 -15.68 1.90
N GLU A 119 -10.07 -16.75 2.71
CA GLU A 119 -11.30 -17.47 3.07
C GLU A 119 -12.29 -16.53 3.77
N TRP A 120 -11.83 -15.68 4.71
CA TRP A 120 -12.68 -14.67 5.33
C TRP A 120 -13.24 -13.69 4.28
N PHE A 121 -12.42 -13.25 3.31
CA PHE A 121 -12.88 -12.42 2.19
C PHE A 121 -13.86 -13.15 1.26
N GLU A 122 -13.70 -14.45 1.06
CA GLU A 122 -14.66 -15.27 0.30
C GLU A 122 -16.01 -15.33 1.02
N GLU A 123 -15.99 -15.60 2.32
CA GLU A 123 -17.19 -15.71 3.15
C GLU A 123 -17.92 -14.37 3.37
N ASN A 124 -17.18 -13.27 3.52
CA ASN A 124 -17.74 -11.98 3.97
C ASN A 124 -17.81 -10.92 2.86
N CYS A 125 -16.96 -11.01 1.83
CA CYS A 125 -16.87 -10.02 0.76
C CYS A 125 -17.24 -10.58 -0.62
N GLY A 126 -17.63 -11.87 -0.72
CA GLY A 126 -18.03 -12.51 -1.98
C GLY A 126 -16.87 -12.73 -2.97
N LEU A 127 -15.63 -12.79 -2.49
CA LEU A 127 -14.48 -13.13 -3.31
C LEU A 127 -14.50 -14.61 -3.72
N ASP A 128 -14.47 -14.94 -5.00
CA ASP A 128 -14.28 -16.33 -5.45
C ASP A 128 -12.79 -16.66 -5.57
N ILE A 129 -12.19 -17.26 -4.53
CA ILE A 129 -10.73 -17.50 -4.51
C ILE A 129 -10.29 -18.39 -5.67
N LYS A 130 -11.17 -19.29 -6.14
CA LYS A 130 -10.85 -20.30 -7.15
C LYS A 130 -10.96 -19.75 -8.57
N ASN A 131 -11.97 -18.93 -8.82
CA ASN A 131 -12.32 -18.49 -10.17
C ASN A 131 -12.11 -16.98 -10.41
N ASP A 132 -11.72 -16.20 -9.39
CA ASP A 132 -11.48 -14.76 -9.49
C ASP A 132 -10.04 -14.37 -9.13
N PRO A 133 -9.06 -14.67 -10.02
CA PRO A 133 -7.66 -14.34 -9.78
C PRO A 133 -7.41 -12.82 -9.70
N VAL A 134 -8.25 -11.99 -10.35
CA VAL A 134 -8.16 -10.53 -10.29
C VAL A 134 -8.59 -10.04 -8.92
N GLY A 135 -9.71 -10.55 -8.39
CA GLY A 135 -10.17 -10.26 -7.03
C GLY A 135 -9.15 -10.69 -5.97
N VAL A 136 -8.57 -11.89 -6.09
CA VAL A 136 -7.50 -12.34 -5.17
C VAL A 136 -6.33 -11.38 -5.22
N GLN A 137 -5.89 -10.97 -6.42
CA GLN A 137 -4.80 -10.02 -6.57
C GLN A 137 -5.12 -8.65 -5.95
N ALA A 138 -6.32 -8.12 -6.20
CA ALA A 138 -6.78 -6.86 -5.63
C ALA A 138 -6.78 -6.90 -4.09
N THR A 139 -7.31 -7.98 -3.50
CA THR A 139 -7.31 -8.20 -2.05
C THR A 139 -5.90 -8.22 -1.46
N LEU A 140 -4.96 -8.93 -2.09
CA LEU A 140 -3.57 -9.00 -1.61
C LEU A 140 -2.82 -7.68 -1.73
N ILE A 141 -3.08 -6.92 -2.81
CA ILE A 141 -2.53 -5.57 -2.98
C ILE A 141 -3.06 -4.65 -1.87
N SER A 142 -4.38 -4.60 -1.68
CA SER A 142 -5.01 -3.79 -0.65
C SER A 142 -4.46 -4.13 0.74
N LEU A 143 -4.33 -5.42 1.08
CA LEU A 143 -3.77 -5.86 2.37
C LEU A 143 -2.35 -5.32 2.63
N THR A 144 -1.52 -5.20 1.59
CA THR A 144 -0.10 -4.85 1.76
C THR A 144 0.23 -3.39 1.54
N ARG A 145 -0.68 -2.64 0.92
CA ARG A 145 -0.39 -1.29 0.43
C ARG A 145 -1.40 -0.24 0.88
N SER A 146 -2.56 -0.66 1.40
CA SER A 146 -3.52 0.30 1.94
C SER A 146 -3.07 0.85 3.29
N CYS A 147 -3.54 2.05 3.59
CA CYS A 147 -3.39 2.68 4.90
C CYS A 147 -4.77 3.01 5.46
N SER A 148 -4.91 2.93 6.78
CA SER A 148 -6.07 3.50 7.50
C SER A 148 -5.88 5.01 7.62
N HIS A 149 -6.88 5.79 7.24
CA HIS A 149 -6.86 7.25 7.41
C HIS A 149 -7.77 7.65 8.58
N ILE A 150 -7.35 8.60 9.44
CA ILE A 150 -8.13 8.95 10.64
C ILE A 150 -9.55 9.47 10.33
N ASP A 151 -9.71 10.12 9.17
CA ASP A 151 -11.01 10.64 8.72
C ASP A 151 -11.88 9.58 8.00
N PHE A 152 -11.36 8.36 7.78
CA PHE A 152 -12.07 7.26 7.11
C PHE A 152 -11.83 5.96 7.87
N ASP A 153 -12.87 5.38 8.49
CA ASP A 153 -12.76 4.09 9.21
C ASP A 153 -12.47 2.88 8.29
N GLY A 154 -12.00 3.11 7.07
CA GLY A 154 -11.71 2.12 6.04
C GLY A 154 -10.26 2.15 5.57
N SER A 155 -9.88 1.14 4.80
CA SER A 155 -8.57 1.04 4.18
C SER A 155 -8.54 1.85 2.88
N LEU A 156 -7.54 2.70 2.65
CA LEU A 156 -7.38 3.44 1.39
C LEU A 156 -6.08 3.06 0.71
N LEU A 157 -6.12 2.87 -0.61
CA LEU A 157 -4.93 2.87 -1.43
C LEU A 157 -4.66 4.31 -1.88
N VAL A 158 -3.71 4.95 -1.22
CA VAL A 158 -3.27 6.30 -1.55
C VAL A 158 -2.15 6.17 -2.57
N LEU A 159 -2.44 6.54 -3.82
CA LEU A 159 -1.48 6.42 -4.92
C LEU A 159 -0.24 7.25 -4.62
N TYR A 160 0.93 6.74 -5.00
CA TYR A 160 2.26 7.32 -4.70
C TYR A 160 2.73 7.12 -3.25
N PHE A 161 1.86 7.37 -2.25
CA PHE A 161 2.21 7.16 -0.84
C PHE A 161 2.59 5.70 -0.55
N ASP A 162 1.93 4.75 -1.19
CA ASP A 162 2.22 3.33 -1.06
C ASP A 162 3.63 2.90 -1.58
N MET A 163 4.40 3.81 -2.17
CA MET A 163 5.79 3.59 -2.60
C MET A 163 6.81 3.87 -1.49
N PHE A 164 6.41 4.52 -0.40
CA PHE A 164 7.24 4.75 0.77
C PHE A 164 7.29 3.48 1.62
N ASN A 165 8.49 3.12 2.10
CA ASN A 165 8.64 1.93 2.93
C ASN A 165 8.46 2.27 4.40
N PHE A 166 7.92 1.32 5.16
CA PHE A 166 7.74 1.52 6.60
C PHE A 166 9.00 1.15 7.38
N ARG A 167 9.51 2.08 8.19
CA ARG A 167 10.53 1.81 9.20
C ARG A 167 10.33 2.66 10.46
N GLY A 168 9.92 2.02 11.54
CA GLY A 168 9.65 2.70 12.81
C GLY A 168 10.88 3.11 13.62
N GLY A 169 10.62 3.79 14.73
CA GLY A 169 11.64 4.19 15.71
C GLY A 169 12.54 5.31 15.19
N ARG A 170 13.85 5.23 15.50
CA ARG A 170 14.84 6.28 15.12
C ARG A 170 15.00 6.51 13.62
N TYR A 171 14.52 5.59 12.80
CA TYR A 171 14.60 5.66 11.35
C TYR A 171 13.41 6.37 10.71
N LEU A 172 12.31 6.55 11.46
CA LEU A 172 11.14 7.29 10.98
C LEU A 172 11.58 8.71 10.58
N ASN A 173 11.41 9.04 9.31
CA ASN A 173 11.82 10.32 8.74
C ASN A 173 10.69 11.04 8.01
N THR A 174 9.49 10.47 8.02
CA THR A 174 8.27 11.08 7.49
C THR A 174 7.11 10.91 8.45
N ILE A 175 6.14 11.80 8.31
CA ILE A 175 4.81 11.69 8.91
C ILE A 175 3.77 11.97 7.83
N THR A 176 2.61 11.36 8.00
CA THR A 176 1.44 11.62 7.16
C THR A 176 0.54 12.61 7.87
N GLN A 177 0.09 13.63 7.15
CA GLN A 177 -0.90 14.60 7.61
C GLN A 177 -1.99 14.71 6.56
N GLY A 178 -3.15 15.24 6.89
CA GLY A 178 -4.20 15.37 5.87
C GLY A 178 -5.49 15.91 6.41
N ASN A 179 -6.42 16.09 5.48
CA ASN A 179 -7.83 16.32 5.75
C ASN A 179 -8.65 15.55 4.70
N ALA A 180 -9.97 15.71 4.73
CA ALA A 180 -10.87 15.06 3.79
C ALA A 180 -10.60 15.32 2.29
N ALA A 181 -9.79 16.32 1.93
CA ALA A 181 -9.49 16.67 0.54
C ALA A 181 -8.09 16.23 0.08
N ILE A 182 -7.08 16.29 0.96
CA ILE A 182 -5.67 16.11 0.59
C ILE A 182 -4.92 15.33 1.67
N PHE A 183 -4.11 14.38 1.21
CA PHE A 183 -3.13 13.64 2.00
C PHE A 183 -1.73 14.20 1.77
N PHE A 184 -1.00 14.49 2.83
CA PHE A 184 0.36 15.01 2.80
C PHE A 184 1.35 14.00 3.36
N VAL A 185 2.50 13.90 2.69
CA VAL A 185 3.69 13.23 3.23
C VAL A 185 4.70 14.32 3.53
N VAL A 186 5.11 14.43 4.80
CA VAL A 186 5.98 15.51 5.28
C VAL A 186 7.21 14.92 5.94
N ALA A 187 8.39 15.48 5.65
CA ALA A 187 9.62 15.11 6.32
C ALA A 187 9.53 15.44 7.82
N SER A 188 9.70 14.44 8.68
CA SER A 188 9.60 14.59 10.14
C SER A 188 10.94 14.89 10.83
N LYS A 189 12.02 14.94 10.04
CA LYS A 189 13.37 15.35 10.40
C LYS A 189 14.14 15.68 9.12
N ASP A 190 15.35 16.22 9.24
CA ASP A 190 16.27 16.35 8.12
C ASP A 190 16.59 14.97 7.51
N ILE A 191 16.57 14.86 6.19
CA ILE A 191 16.86 13.64 5.42
C ILE A 191 18.05 13.92 4.49
N PRO A 192 19.22 13.32 4.74
CA PRO A 192 20.38 13.47 3.87
C PRO A 192 20.14 12.95 2.45
N ALA A 193 20.84 13.54 1.49
CA ALA A 193 20.89 13.05 0.11
C ALA A 193 21.26 11.56 0.05
N GLY A 194 20.50 10.79 -0.73
CA GLY A 194 20.68 9.36 -0.92
C GLY A 194 20.01 8.47 0.13
N GLU A 195 19.55 9.02 1.26
CA GLU A 195 18.80 8.27 2.27
C GLU A 195 17.42 7.85 1.74
N GLN A 196 16.96 6.68 2.16
CA GLN A 196 15.60 6.22 1.87
C GLN A 196 14.61 6.99 2.72
N ILE A 197 13.51 7.39 2.09
CA ILE A 197 12.35 8.03 2.71
C ILE A 197 11.29 6.97 3.04
#